data_AF-A0A1G9GHJ9-F1
#
_entry.id   AF-A0A1G9GHJ9-F1
#
_cell.length_a   1.000
_cell.length_b   1.000
_cell.length_c   1.000
_cell.angle_alpha   90.00
_cell.angle_beta   90.00
_cell.angle_gamma   90.00
#
_symmetry.space_group_name_H-M   'P 1'
#
loop_
_entity.id
_entity.type
_entity.pdbx_description
1 polymer ?
#
loop_
_entity_poly.entity_id
_entity_poly.type
_entity_poly.pdbx_seq_one_letter_code
_entity_poly.pdbx_strand_id
1 'polypeptide(L)'
;MATFGLHKRWFFYTDEWYVTDHTLAGCVGQYATQAEAQAQQRIYDRQALKNMGSGDYLRDLAGFFESNGQEVQQQLVLFARSQGWEDHLREHTYHNSDKTYFELSLPADATDAQLDTVLDITGASFHVVVEYKAVKSYAYIRWNYDFWGKKAFAMLKTEGQLDSRSPYIAGQPRKGYYLIHKPLKRRKTAKFPSVEAAWQEALATFLRLRDALPDSTFLGKHYVEDWSDEVVFLMAYLAHCQSLTLTHEVVTPVNQKTIQSKLRKLKSNRFLTEGMKFFQLEWPAPAAVTPEELQGLIELLRVKPFEVIPMVSEVNGQEIREYNPESTTF
;
A
#
# COMPACT_ATOMS: atom_id res chain seq x y z
N MET A 1 -10.06 20.00 -7.09
CA MET A 1 -9.25 19.50 -8.23
C MET A 1 -9.76 18.12 -8.58
N ALA A 2 -9.90 17.78 -9.86
CA ALA A 2 -10.29 16.43 -10.27
C ALA A 2 -9.12 15.47 -10.01
N THR A 3 -9.42 14.26 -9.57
CA THR A 3 -8.44 13.18 -9.40
C THR A 3 -8.82 12.06 -10.35
N PHE A 4 -7.84 11.51 -11.07
CA PHE A 4 -8.06 10.42 -12.02
C PHE A 4 -7.42 9.16 -11.45
N GLY A 5 -8.23 8.17 -11.10
CA GLY A 5 -7.74 6.86 -10.66
C GLY A 5 -7.55 5.93 -11.85
N LEU A 6 -6.40 5.27 -11.90
CA LEU A 6 -6.15 4.18 -12.82
C LEU A 6 -6.47 2.86 -12.11
N HIS A 7 -7.54 2.21 -12.54
CA HIS A 7 -7.99 0.94 -11.98
C HIS A 7 -7.58 -0.20 -12.88
N LYS A 8 -7.20 -1.33 -12.27
CA LYS A 8 -7.22 -2.59 -12.99
C LYS A 8 -8.66 -2.93 -13.39
N ARG A 9 -8.83 -3.52 -14.56
CA ARG A 9 -10.05 -4.24 -14.91
C ARG A 9 -9.94 -5.65 -14.34
N TRP A 10 -11.04 -6.18 -13.82
CA TRP A 10 -11.05 -7.58 -13.40
C TRP A 10 -10.88 -8.48 -14.62
N PHE A 11 -9.80 -9.26 -14.61
CA PHE A 11 -9.46 -10.21 -15.66
C PHE A 11 -8.98 -11.48 -14.95
N PHE A 12 -9.70 -12.59 -15.13
CA PHE A 12 -9.29 -13.88 -14.56
C PHE A 12 -8.43 -14.60 -15.60
N TYR A 13 -7.24 -15.03 -15.18
CA TYR A 13 -6.33 -15.82 -16.00
C TYR A 13 -6.08 -17.14 -15.27
N THR A 14 -6.95 -18.13 -15.51
CA THR A 14 -6.62 -19.53 -15.79
C THR A 14 -7.87 -20.38 -16.09
N ASP A 15 -7.62 -21.34 -16.97
CA ASP A 15 -8.27 -22.57 -17.42
C ASP A 15 -9.70 -22.57 -17.99
N GLU A 16 -10.64 -21.71 -17.59
CA GLU A 16 -11.93 -21.60 -18.31
C GLU A 16 -12.47 -20.16 -18.34
N TRP A 17 -12.61 -19.66 -19.57
CA TRP A 17 -13.18 -18.41 -20.11
C TRP A 17 -13.87 -17.39 -19.17
N TYR A 18 -13.35 -16.15 -19.30
CA TYR A 18 -13.86 -14.79 -19.04
C TYR A 18 -15.20 -14.55 -18.32
N VAL A 19 -15.12 -13.64 -17.34
CA VAL A 19 -16.15 -12.61 -17.16
C VAL A 19 -15.45 -11.25 -17.24
N THR A 20 -15.56 -10.56 -18.38
CA THR A 20 -15.24 -9.13 -18.51
C THR A 20 -16.34 -8.31 -17.85
N ASP A 21 -16.60 -8.56 -16.57
CA ASP A 21 -17.43 -7.66 -15.79
C ASP A 21 -16.70 -6.32 -15.82
N HIS A 22 -17.35 -5.26 -16.32
CA HIS A 22 -16.86 -3.86 -16.28
C HIS A 22 -16.58 -3.35 -14.84
N THR A 23 -16.57 -4.24 -13.85
CA THR A 23 -16.21 -4.03 -12.45
C THR A 23 -14.77 -3.55 -12.30
N LEU A 24 -14.63 -2.45 -11.57
CA LEU A 24 -13.33 -1.89 -11.20
C LEU A 24 -12.65 -2.83 -10.19
N ALA A 25 -11.39 -3.14 -10.45
CA ALA A 25 -10.50 -3.73 -9.46
C ALA A 25 -9.72 -2.64 -8.73
N GLY A 26 -8.78 -3.06 -7.88
CA GLY A 26 -7.93 -2.16 -7.10
C GLY A 26 -7.30 -1.05 -7.95
N CYS A 27 -7.26 0.16 -7.40
CA CYS A 27 -6.55 1.31 -7.97
C CYS A 27 -5.04 1.06 -7.92
N VAL A 28 -4.35 1.22 -9.04
CA VAL A 28 -2.88 1.07 -9.16
C VAL A 28 -2.15 2.41 -9.15
N GLY A 29 -2.86 3.53 -9.36
CA GLY A 29 -2.30 4.87 -9.28
C GLY A 29 -3.38 5.95 -9.36
N GLN A 30 -3.08 7.13 -8.84
CA GLN A 30 -3.93 8.32 -8.93
C GLN A 30 -3.12 9.47 -9.51
N TYR A 31 -3.74 10.25 -10.40
CA TYR A 31 -3.08 11.29 -11.19
C TYR A 31 -3.88 12.59 -11.13
N ALA A 32 -3.16 13.71 -11.29
CA ALA A 32 -3.76 15.04 -11.25
C ALA A 32 -4.50 15.38 -12.55
N THR A 33 -4.10 14.76 -13.66
CA THR A 33 -4.69 15.03 -14.99
C THR A 33 -5.05 13.73 -15.71
N GLN A 34 -6.04 13.82 -16.60
CA GLN A 34 -6.44 12.69 -17.45
C GLN A 34 -5.30 12.26 -18.38
N ALA A 35 -4.56 13.21 -18.95
CA ALA A 35 -3.45 12.93 -19.87
C ALA A 35 -2.33 12.13 -19.19
N GLU A 36 -1.98 12.49 -17.96
CA GLU A 36 -1.01 11.76 -17.14
C GLU A 36 -1.51 10.33 -16.84
N ALA A 37 -2.78 10.19 -16.45
CA ALA A 37 -3.39 8.89 -16.20
C ALA A 37 -3.39 7.98 -17.43
N GLN A 38 -3.66 8.53 -18.63
CA GLN A 38 -3.66 7.80 -19.89
C GLN A 38 -2.24 7.40 -20.33
N ALA A 39 -1.25 8.29 -20.17
CA ALA A 39 0.14 7.95 -20.43
C ALA A 39 0.61 6.78 -19.55
N GLN A 40 0.21 6.81 -18.27
CA GLN A 40 0.58 5.77 -17.32
C GLN A 40 -0.23 4.48 -17.50
N GLN A 41 -1.50 4.56 -17.93
CA GLN A 41 -2.31 3.41 -18.33
C GLN A 41 -1.56 2.57 -19.37
N ARG A 42 -0.99 3.21 -20.39
CA ARG A 42 -0.28 2.49 -21.46
C ARG A 42 0.94 1.73 -20.93
N ILE A 43 1.71 2.33 -20.02
CA ILE A 43 2.86 1.68 -19.37
C ILE A 43 2.40 0.43 -18.60
N TYR A 44 1.33 0.55 -17.82
CA TYR A 44 0.79 -0.56 -17.05
C TYR A 44 0.17 -1.66 -17.92
N ASP A 45 -0.50 -1.30 -19.01
CA ASP A 45 -1.06 -2.26 -19.96
C ASP A 45 0.06 -3.06 -20.67
N ARG A 46 1.16 -2.41 -21.07
CA ARG A 46 2.35 -3.12 -21.58
C ARG A 46 2.94 -4.08 -20.56
N GLN A 47 3.04 -3.66 -19.31
CA GLN A 47 3.57 -4.51 -18.24
C GLN A 47 2.64 -5.69 -17.94
N ALA A 48 1.32 -5.48 -17.97
CA ALA A 48 0.35 -6.54 -17.82
C ALA A 48 0.46 -7.56 -18.95
N LEU A 49 0.60 -7.09 -20.20
CA LEU A 49 0.84 -7.93 -21.37
C LEU A 49 2.09 -8.80 -21.16
N LYS A 50 3.25 -8.21 -20.84
CA LYS A 50 4.50 -8.96 -20.56
C LYS A 50 4.34 -9.99 -19.43
N ASN A 51 3.69 -9.59 -18.35
CA ASN A 51 3.57 -10.41 -17.14
C ASN A 51 2.49 -11.50 -17.24
N MET A 52 1.67 -11.51 -18.30
CA MET A 52 0.66 -12.54 -18.51
C MET A 52 1.28 -13.93 -18.66
N GLY A 53 2.53 -14.01 -19.16
CA GLY A 53 3.25 -15.28 -19.31
C GLY A 53 2.51 -16.27 -20.22
N SER A 54 1.70 -15.74 -21.15
CA SER A 54 0.88 -16.54 -22.06
C SER A 54 1.73 -17.23 -23.12
N GLY A 55 1.42 -18.50 -23.36
CA GLY A 55 1.94 -19.26 -24.50
C GLY A 55 1.14 -19.04 -25.79
N ASP A 56 -0.05 -18.45 -25.69
CA ASP A 56 -0.96 -18.18 -26.82
C ASP A 56 -1.78 -16.90 -26.56
N TYR A 57 -1.20 -15.76 -26.92
CA TYR A 57 -1.86 -14.46 -26.81
C TYR A 57 -3.06 -14.33 -27.75
N LEU A 58 -3.11 -15.06 -28.86
CA LEU A 58 -4.26 -15.03 -29.78
C LEU A 58 -5.51 -15.60 -29.09
N ARG A 59 -5.35 -16.63 -28.27
CA ARG A 59 -6.44 -17.16 -27.44
C ARG A 59 -6.67 -16.30 -26.20
N ASP A 60 -5.61 -15.94 -25.50
CA ASP A 60 -5.70 -15.34 -24.17
C ASP A 60 -6.08 -13.84 -24.20
N LEU A 61 -6.06 -13.20 -25.37
CA LEU A 61 -6.62 -11.85 -25.57
C LEU A 61 -7.98 -11.85 -26.27
N ALA A 62 -8.55 -13.02 -26.59
CA ALA A 62 -9.79 -13.12 -27.36
C ALA A 62 -10.99 -12.40 -26.74
N GLY A 63 -11.02 -12.28 -25.41
CA GLY A 63 -12.05 -11.51 -24.71
C GLY A 63 -12.01 -10.01 -24.95
N PHE A 64 -10.95 -9.46 -25.56
CA PHE A 64 -10.88 -8.03 -25.91
C PHE A 64 -11.38 -7.71 -27.32
N PHE A 65 -11.34 -8.68 -28.23
CA PHE A 65 -11.63 -8.44 -29.65
C PHE A 65 -12.90 -9.13 -30.18
N GLU A 66 -13.63 -9.83 -29.32
CA GLU A 66 -14.99 -10.37 -29.51
C GLU A 66 -15.37 -10.66 -30.99
N SER A 67 -16.31 -9.88 -31.56
CA SER A 67 -16.96 -10.11 -32.87
C SER A 67 -16.04 -9.98 -34.08
N ASN A 68 -14.82 -9.44 -33.91
CA ASN A 68 -13.85 -9.23 -34.99
C ASN A 68 -12.64 -10.17 -34.87
N GLY A 69 -12.76 -11.26 -34.12
CA GLY A 69 -11.62 -12.09 -33.75
C GLY A 69 -10.80 -12.65 -34.93
N GLN A 70 -11.43 -13.01 -36.05
CA GLN A 70 -10.68 -13.49 -37.22
C GLN A 70 -9.80 -12.39 -37.84
N GLU A 71 -10.32 -11.16 -37.95
CA GLU A 71 -9.58 -10.03 -38.52
C GLU A 71 -8.41 -9.66 -37.59
N VAL A 72 -8.67 -9.56 -36.29
CA VAL A 72 -7.64 -9.24 -35.29
C VAL A 72 -6.55 -10.30 -35.24
N GLN A 73 -6.92 -11.59 -35.29
CA GLN A 73 -5.94 -12.68 -35.36
C GLN A 73 -5.08 -12.58 -36.63
N GLN A 74 -5.68 -12.30 -37.78
CA GLN A 74 -4.92 -12.11 -39.04
C GLN A 74 -3.95 -10.93 -38.94
N GLN A 75 -4.39 -9.80 -38.39
CA GLN A 75 -3.54 -8.62 -38.20
C GLN A 75 -2.36 -8.92 -37.27
N LEU A 76 -2.59 -9.64 -36.16
CA LEU A 76 -1.52 -10.07 -35.26
C LEU A 76 -0.53 -11.02 -35.92
N VAL A 77 -0.99 -11.98 -36.73
CA VAL A 77 -0.13 -12.90 -37.47
C VAL A 77 0.72 -12.17 -38.50
N LEU A 78 0.11 -11.24 -39.25
CA LEU A 78 0.82 -10.40 -40.22
C LEU A 78 1.85 -9.50 -39.54
N PHE A 79 1.50 -8.92 -38.39
CA PHE A 79 2.41 -8.11 -37.59
C PHE A 79 3.58 -8.96 -37.05
N ALA A 80 3.31 -10.13 -36.47
CA ALA A 80 4.35 -11.02 -35.97
C ALA A 80 5.37 -11.39 -37.07
N ARG A 81 4.88 -11.75 -38.27
CA ARG A 81 5.73 -11.99 -39.44
C ARG A 81 6.52 -10.74 -39.86
N SER A 82 5.92 -9.55 -39.80
CA SER A 82 6.63 -8.31 -40.15
C SER A 82 7.72 -7.93 -39.15
N GLN A 83 7.65 -8.44 -37.91
CA GLN A 83 8.64 -8.21 -36.86
C GLN A 83 9.72 -9.30 -36.81
N GLY A 84 9.61 -10.35 -37.62
CA GLY A 84 10.53 -11.49 -37.56
C GLY A 84 10.28 -12.41 -36.35
N TRP A 85 9.02 -12.57 -35.92
CA TRP A 85 8.64 -13.41 -34.77
C TRP A 85 8.25 -14.84 -35.17
N GLU A 86 8.82 -15.38 -36.24
CA GLU A 86 8.45 -16.71 -36.77
C GLU A 86 8.65 -17.82 -35.74
N ASP A 87 9.72 -17.78 -34.94
CA ASP A 87 9.98 -18.77 -33.88
C ASP A 87 8.95 -18.74 -32.74
N HIS A 88 8.18 -17.66 -32.66
CA HIS A 88 7.15 -17.42 -31.66
C HIS A 88 5.73 -17.63 -32.19
N LEU A 89 5.58 -17.88 -33.50
CA LEU A 89 4.32 -18.11 -34.19
C LEU A 89 4.23 -19.58 -34.61
N ARG A 90 3.30 -20.34 -34.01
CA ARG A 90 3.07 -21.74 -34.37
C ARG A 90 1.78 -21.89 -35.14
N GLU A 91 1.86 -22.53 -36.29
CA GLU A 91 0.70 -22.90 -37.08
C GLU A 91 0.26 -24.32 -36.74
N HIS A 92 -1.01 -24.48 -36.44
CA HIS A 92 -1.62 -25.76 -36.09
C HIS A 92 -2.77 -26.04 -37.05
N THR A 93 -2.99 -27.32 -37.33
CA THR A 93 -4.17 -27.78 -38.07
C THR A 93 -5.08 -28.53 -37.10
N TYR A 94 -6.36 -28.18 -37.06
CA TYR A 94 -7.31 -28.92 -36.24
C TYR A 94 -7.35 -30.39 -36.69
N HIS A 95 -7.22 -31.33 -35.75
CA HIS A 95 -7.38 -32.74 -36.05
C HIS A 95 -8.76 -32.98 -36.70
N ASN A 96 -8.74 -33.41 -37.97
CA ASN A 96 -9.90 -33.65 -38.84
C ASN A 96 -10.58 -32.43 -39.48
N SER A 97 -9.89 -31.31 -39.68
CA SER A 97 -10.37 -30.26 -40.58
C SER A 97 -9.24 -29.54 -41.31
N ASP A 98 -9.52 -28.97 -42.48
CA ASP A 98 -8.59 -28.08 -43.21
C ASP A 98 -8.44 -26.69 -42.57
N LYS A 99 -9.02 -26.48 -41.37
CA LYS A 99 -8.88 -25.21 -40.65
C LYS A 99 -7.54 -25.18 -39.94
N THR A 100 -6.82 -24.08 -40.16
CA THR A 100 -5.60 -23.75 -39.42
C THR A 100 -5.90 -22.73 -38.33
N TYR A 101 -5.17 -22.82 -37.22
CA TYR A 101 -5.12 -21.77 -36.21
C TYR A 101 -3.67 -21.47 -35.86
N PHE A 102 -3.44 -20.28 -35.32
CA PHE A 102 -2.12 -19.83 -34.91
C PHE A 102 -2.07 -19.70 -33.40
N GLU A 103 -0.96 -20.10 -32.81
CA GLU A 103 -0.57 -19.73 -31.46
C GLU A 103 0.55 -18.69 -31.55
N LEU A 104 0.41 -17.60 -30.81
CA LEU A 104 1.43 -16.55 -30.76
C LEU A 104 1.92 -16.38 -29.32
N SER A 105 3.21 -16.60 -29.12
CA SER A 105 3.90 -16.21 -27.89
C SER A 105 4.58 -14.85 -28.06
N LEU A 106 4.78 -14.13 -26.96
CA LEU A 106 5.49 -12.84 -26.99
C LEU A 106 7.01 -13.07 -26.82
N PRO A 107 7.87 -12.53 -27.70
CA PRO A 107 9.32 -12.56 -27.50
C PRO A 107 9.73 -11.83 -26.22
N ALA A 108 10.73 -12.37 -25.52
CA ALA A 108 11.21 -11.80 -24.25
C ALA A 108 11.84 -10.40 -24.43
N ASP A 109 12.33 -10.11 -25.63
CA ASP A 109 12.96 -8.86 -26.05
C ASP A 109 12.02 -7.91 -26.81
N ALA A 110 10.71 -8.20 -26.85
CA ALA A 110 9.72 -7.34 -27.49
C ALA A 110 9.77 -5.91 -26.92
N THR A 111 9.94 -4.94 -27.82
CA THR A 111 10.06 -3.51 -27.49
C THR A 111 8.72 -2.90 -27.10
N ASP A 112 8.76 -1.79 -26.37
CA ASP A 112 7.54 -1.07 -25.96
C ASP A 112 6.65 -0.67 -27.17
N ALA A 113 7.25 -0.27 -28.30
CA ALA A 113 6.52 0.07 -29.52
C ALA A 113 5.82 -1.14 -30.18
N GLN A 114 6.45 -2.32 -30.12
CA GLN A 114 5.84 -3.55 -30.62
C GLN A 114 4.65 -3.96 -29.75
N LEU A 115 4.78 -3.82 -28.43
CA LEU A 115 3.70 -4.12 -27.48
C LEU A 115 2.54 -3.14 -27.63
N ASP A 116 2.85 -1.86 -27.85
CA ASP A 116 1.85 -0.85 -28.17
C ASP A 116 1.05 -1.26 -29.41
N THR A 117 1.72 -1.71 -30.48
CA THR A 117 1.04 -2.22 -31.67
C THR A 117 0.16 -3.44 -31.37
N VAL A 118 0.61 -4.38 -30.54
CA VAL A 118 -0.21 -5.54 -30.12
C VAL A 118 -1.48 -5.09 -29.38
N LEU A 119 -1.34 -4.15 -28.44
CA LEU A 119 -2.49 -3.58 -27.71
C LEU A 119 -3.46 -2.87 -28.67
N ASP A 120 -2.95 -2.16 -29.68
CA ASP A 120 -3.77 -1.45 -30.66
C ASP A 120 -4.53 -2.39 -31.60
N ILE A 121 -3.86 -3.44 -32.10
CA ILE A 121 -4.49 -4.47 -32.95
C ILE A 121 -5.60 -5.20 -32.17
N THR A 122 -5.32 -5.55 -30.91
CA THR A 122 -6.25 -6.35 -30.08
C THR A 122 -7.35 -5.53 -29.41
N GLY A 123 -7.18 -4.21 -29.32
CA GLY A 123 -8.00 -3.36 -28.46
C GLY A 123 -7.85 -3.69 -26.97
N ALA A 124 -6.84 -4.46 -26.59
CA ALA A 124 -6.66 -4.91 -25.22
C ALA A 124 -6.35 -3.73 -24.30
N SER A 125 -7.09 -3.64 -23.19
CA SER A 125 -6.78 -2.70 -22.11
C SER A 125 -7.10 -3.34 -20.78
N PHE A 126 -6.06 -3.53 -19.97
CA PHE A 126 -6.11 -4.19 -18.67
C PHE A 126 -6.43 -3.21 -17.54
N HIS A 127 -6.39 -1.91 -17.84
CA HIS A 127 -6.69 -0.84 -16.91
C HIS A 127 -7.72 0.13 -17.47
N VAL A 128 -8.31 0.94 -16.61
CA VAL A 128 -9.25 1.99 -16.99
C VAL A 128 -9.00 3.24 -16.16
N VAL A 129 -8.97 4.38 -16.83
CA VAL A 129 -8.91 5.69 -16.19
C VAL A 129 -10.33 6.10 -15.80
N VAL A 130 -10.51 6.42 -14.51
CA VAL A 130 -11.79 6.85 -13.94
C VAL A 130 -11.59 8.21 -13.29
N GLU A 131 -12.37 9.20 -13.70
CA GLU A 131 -12.48 10.47 -12.99
C GLU A 131 -13.24 10.27 -11.68
N TYR A 132 -12.63 10.60 -10.55
CA TYR A 132 -13.24 10.45 -9.24
C TYR A 132 -14.16 11.63 -8.93
N LYS A 133 -15.48 11.39 -8.97
CA LYS A 133 -16.51 12.38 -8.61
C LYS A 133 -17.11 12.10 -7.23
N ALA A 134 -17.37 10.83 -6.92
CA ALA A 134 -17.82 10.38 -5.61
C ALA A 134 -16.98 9.18 -5.17
N VAL A 135 -16.34 9.27 -4.00
CA VAL A 135 -15.41 8.23 -3.52
C VAL A 135 -15.84 7.80 -2.12
N LYS A 136 -16.06 6.50 -1.92
CA LYS A 136 -16.10 5.90 -0.57
C LYS A 136 -14.76 5.25 -0.30
N SER A 137 -14.20 5.57 0.87
CA SER A 137 -12.92 5.05 1.31
C SER A 137 -13.07 4.31 2.63
N TYR A 138 -12.12 3.43 2.88
CA TYR A 138 -11.92 2.75 4.15
C TYR A 138 -10.41 2.73 4.43
N ALA A 139 -9.99 2.25 5.59
CA ALA A 139 -8.56 2.18 5.90
C ALA A 139 -8.18 0.91 6.66
N TYR A 140 -6.92 0.53 6.54
CA TYR A 140 -6.25 -0.42 7.42
C TYR A 140 -5.27 0.33 8.32
N ILE A 141 -5.04 -0.16 9.53
CA ILE A 141 -3.97 0.33 10.41
C ILE A 141 -2.94 -0.77 10.59
N ARG A 142 -1.75 -0.61 10.03
CA ARG A 142 -0.62 -1.53 10.22
C ARG A 142 0.21 -1.08 11.42
N TRP A 143 0.34 -1.94 12.41
CA TRP A 143 1.07 -1.64 13.65
C TRP A 143 2.57 -1.95 13.49
N ASN A 144 3.45 -1.08 14.00
CA ASN A 144 4.90 -1.25 13.86
C ASN A 144 5.52 -2.00 15.06
N TYR A 145 6.06 -3.19 14.81
CA TYR A 145 6.72 -3.99 15.84
C TYR A 145 7.98 -3.35 16.39
N ASP A 146 8.76 -2.65 15.57
CA ASP A 146 10.04 -2.07 16.00
C ASP A 146 9.83 -0.90 16.96
N PHE A 147 8.70 -0.21 16.84
CA PHE A 147 8.32 0.85 17.75
C PHE A 147 7.81 0.31 19.10
N TRP A 148 6.89 -0.65 19.07
CA TRP A 148 6.15 -1.07 20.26
C TRP A 148 6.74 -2.29 20.98
N GLY A 149 7.45 -3.14 20.24
CA GLY A 149 8.08 -4.36 20.73
C GLY A 149 7.10 -5.47 21.16
N LYS A 150 7.68 -6.57 21.65
CA LYS A 150 6.98 -7.81 21.99
C LYS A 150 5.82 -7.64 22.99
N LYS A 151 6.02 -6.84 24.04
CA LYS A 151 5.05 -6.71 25.14
C LYS A 151 3.73 -6.08 24.68
N ALA A 152 3.81 -4.98 23.94
CA ALA A 152 2.63 -4.32 23.39
C ALA A 152 1.87 -5.20 22.39
N PHE A 153 2.59 -5.92 21.53
CA PHE A 153 1.98 -6.85 20.57
C PHE A 153 1.28 -8.03 21.26
N ALA A 154 1.88 -8.58 22.32
CA ALA A 154 1.26 -9.63 23.11
C ALA A 154 -0.04 -9.12 23.76
N MET A 155 -0.01 -7.92 24.36
CA MET A 155 -1.18 -7.28 24.97
C MET A 155 -2.33 -7.12 23.96
N LEU A 156 -2.07 -6.49 22.81
CA LEU A 156 -3.10 -6.28 21.79
C LEU A 156 -3.66 -7.59 21.19
N LYS A 157 -2.81 -8.62 21.02
CA LYS A 157 -3.26 -9.94 20.55
C LYS A 157 -4.17 -10.62 21.56
N THR A 158 -3.83 -10.58 22.85
CA THR A 158 -4.65 -11.15 23.94
C THR A 158 -6.00 -10.43 24.05
N GLU A 159 -6.02 -9.11 23.89
CA GLU A 159 -7.24 -8.30 23.83
C GLU A 159 -8.03 -8.51 22.53
N GLY A 160 -7.45 -9.22 21.56
CA GLY A 160 -8.04 -9.47 20.26
C GLY A 160 -8.15 -8.24 19.37
N GLN A 161 -7.41 -7.17 19.66
CA GLN A 161 -7.34 -5.91 18.92
C GLN A 161 -6.30 -5.91 17.80
N LEU A 162 -5.42 -6.91 17.76
CA LEU A 162 -4.39 -7.06 16.74
C LEU A 162 -4.40 -8.47 16.16
N ASP A 163 -4.27 -8.56 14.84
CA ASP A 163 -4.24 -9.83 14.13
C ASP A 163 -3.14 -9.85 13.05
N SER A 164 -2.56 -11.02 12.80
CA SER A 164 -1.63 -11.23 11.69
C SER A 164 -2.45 -11.44 10.42
N ARG A 165 -2.41 -10.47 9.51
CA ARG A 165 -3.16 -10.51 8.25
C ARG A 165 -2.30 -10.10 7.09
N SER A 166 -2.77 -10.43 5.89
CA SER A 166 -2.15 -10.03 4.63
C SER A 166 -3.22 -9.45 3.70
N PRO A 167 -3.79 -8.28 4.03
CA PRO A 167 -4.73 -7.63 3.12
C PRO A 167 -4.07 -7.38 1.76
N TYR A 168 -4.84 -7.57 0.69
CA TYR A 168 -4.40 -7.26 -0.67
C TYR A 168 -4.51 -5.75 -0.90
N ILE A 169 -3.37 -5.10 -1.11
CA ILE A 169 -3.24 -3.65 -1.29
C ILE A 169 -2.52 -3.44 -2.62
N ALA A 170 -3.12 -2.68 -3.54
CA ALA A 170 -2.64 -2.49 -4.92
C ALA A 170 -2.36 -3.83 -5.65
N GLY A 171 -3.16 -4.87 -5.36
CA GLY A 171 -3.02 -6.21 -5.96
C GLY A 171 -1.89 -7.06 -5.38
N GLN A 172 -1.24 -6.65 -4.29
CA GLN A 172 -0.19 -7.43 -3.61
C GLN A 172 -0.57 -7.72 -2.16
N PRO A 173 -0.29 -8.94 -1.65
CA PRO A 173 -0.54 -9.26 -0.24
C PRO A 173 0.45 -8.51 0.65
N ARG A 174 -0.05 -7.62 1.51
CA ARG A 174 0.78 -6.82 2.42
C ARG A 174 0.82 -7.46 3.82
N LYS A 175 1.79 -8.34 4.05
CA LYS A 175 1.98 -9.03 5.34
C LYS A 175 2.23 -8.04 6.47
N GLY A 176 1.55 -8.23 7.59
CA GLY A 176 1.75 -7.41 8.78
C GLY A 176 0.82 -7.74 9.92
N TYR A 177 0.90 -6.91 10.96
CA TYR A 177 -0.02 -6.93 12.08
C TYR A 177 -0.94 -5.72 11.97
N TYR A 178 -2.24 -5.98 11.97
CA TYR A 178 -3.25 -4.96 11.71
C TYR A 178 -4.20 -4.83 12.90
N LEU A 179 -4.54 -3.58 13.25
CA LEU A 179 -5.57 -3.34 14.25
C LEU A 179 -6.95 -3.78 13.74
N ILE A 180 -7.80 -4.17 14.67
CA ILE A 180 -9.16 -4.65 14.42
C ILE A 180 -10.13 -3.59 14.92
N HIS A 181 -10.98 -3.06 14.03
CA HIS A 181 -11.95 -2.03 14.39
C HIS A 181 -13.08 -2.60 15.27
N LYS A 182 -13.76 -3.64 14.78
CA LYS A 182 -14.83 -4.34 15.51
C LYS A 182 -14.81 -5.85 15.19
N PRO A 183 -15.05 -6.73 16.16
CA PRO A 183 -15.54 -8.06 15.87
C PRO A 183 -16.98 -7.93 15.33
N LEU A 184 -17.16 -7.96 14.00
CA LEU A 184 -18.49 -8.30 13.47
C LEU A 184 -18.85 -9.67 14.03
N LYS A 185 -20.13 -9.91 14.35
CA LYS A 185 -20.63 -11.20 14.87
C LYS A 185 -19.94 -12.36 14.12
N ARG A 186 -18.99 -13.03 14.79
CA ARG A 186 -18.15 -14.15 14.29
C ARG A 186 -17.04 -13.84 13.25
N ARG A 187 -16.79 -12.59 12.82
CA ARG A 187 -15.65 -12.19 11.97
C ARG A 187 -15.00 -10.88 12.44
N LYS A 188 -13.74 -10.93 12.85
CA LYS A 188 -12.93 -9.72 13.13
C LYS A 188 -12.65 -8.99 11.81
N THR A 189 -12.98 -7.71 11.69
CA THR A 189 -12.59 -6.88 10.52
C THR A 189 -11.46 -5.93 10.89
N ALA A 190 -10.41 -5.93 10.05
CA ALA A 190 -9.33 -4.94 10.12
C ALA A 190 -9.64 -3.66 9.31
N LYS A 191 -10.81 -3.62 8.65
CA LYS A 191 -11.25 -2.45 7.87
C LYS A 191 -11.91 -1.44 8.80
N PHE A 192 -11.37 -0.22 8.78
CA PHE A 192 -11.93 0.96 9.42
C PHE A 192 -12.79 1.73 8.41
N PRO A 193 -13.95 2.26 8.82
CA PRO A 193 -14.92 2.85 7.89
C PRO A 193 -14.45 4.12 7.19
N SER A 194 -13.40 4.77 7.69
CA SER A 194 -12.76 5.92 7.06
C SER A 194 -11.31 6.06 7.53
N VAL A 195 -10.53 6.89 6.83
CA VAL A 195 -9.16 7.27 7.23
C VAL A 195 -9.17 7.98 8.57
N GLU A 196 -10.14 8.87 8.81
CA GLU A 196 -10.30 9.59 10.07
C GLU A 196 -10.57 8.63 11.24
N ALA A 197 -11.50 7.68 11.08
CA ALA A 197 -11.79 6.68 12.09
C ALA A 197 -10.58 5.79 12.40
N ALA A 198 -9.77 5.48 11.38
CA ALA A 198 -8.53 4.74 11.55
C ALA A 198 -7.49 5.53 12.36
N TRP A 199 -7.31 6.81 12.06
CA TRP A 199 -6.42 7.68 12.83
C TRP A 199 -6.88 7.82 14.28
N GLN A 200 -8.16 8.10 14.53
CA GLN A 200 -8.70 8.22 15.88
C GLN A 200 -8.45 6.95 16.72
N GLU A 201 -8.70 5.76 16.16
CA GLU A 201 -8.42 4.50 16.85
C GLU A 201 -6.93 4.29 17.09
N ALA A 202 -6.09 4.60 16.10
CA ALA A 202 -4.64 4.45 16.20
C ALA A 202 -4.06 5.36 17.30
N LEU A 203 -4.51 6.62 17.37
CA LEU A 203 -4.07 7.58 18.38
C LEU A 203 -4.56 7.19 19.78
N ALA A 204 -5.81 6.74 19.92
CA ALA A 204 -6.34 6.23 21.18
C ALA A 204 -5.54 5.01 21.67
N THR A 205 -5.26 4.07 20.78
CA THR A 205 -4.44 2.88 21.07
C THR A 205 -3.00 3.26 21.42
N PHE A 206 -2.42 4.23 20.71
CA PHE A 206 -1.09 4.75 20.99
C PHE A 206 -0.99 5.27 22.43
N LEU A 207 -1.89 6.17 22.82
CA LEU A 207 -1.85 6.81 24.15
C LEU A 207 -2.01 5.77 25.26
N ARG A 208 -2.94 4.83 25.08
CA ARG A 208 -3.16 3.72 26.03
C ARG A 208 -1.92 2.85 26.19
N LEU A 209 -1.28 2.45 25.09
CA LEU A 209 -0.09 1.61 25.15
C LEU A 209 1.12 2.35 25.70
N ARG A 210 1.27 3.64 25.40
CA ARG A 210 2.32 4.49 25.99
C ARG A 210 2.20 4.53 27.50
N ASP A 211 0.98 4.73 28.00
CA ASP A 211 0.69 4.80 29.44
C ASP A 211 0.91 3.43 30.13
N ALA A 212 0.46 2.34 29.51
CA ALA A 212 0.62 1.00 30.06
C ALA A 212 2.08 0.47 30.00
N LEU A 213 2.89 0.94 29.05
CA LEU A 213 4.21 0.40 28.74
C LEU A 213 5.28 1.48 28.49
N PRO A 214 5.47 2.46 29.39
CA PRO A 214 6.29 3.65 29.14
C PRO A 214 7.72 3.32 28.70
N ASP A 215 8.38 2.39 29.39
CA ASP A 215 9.80 2.04 29.14
C ASP A 215 10.01 1.00 28.03
N SER A 216 8.94 0.41 27.51
CA SER A 216 9.05 -0.71 26.55
C SER A 216 8.94 -0.28 25.09
N THR A 217 8.50 0.95 24.84
CA THR A 217 8.36 1.55 23.50
C THR A 217 9.68 2.15 23.01
N PHE A 218 9.73 2.51 21.72
CA PHE A 218 10.80 3.32 21.14
C PHE A 218 11.04 4.60 21.96
N LEU A 219 9.96 5.30 22.34
CA LEU A 219 10.04 6.55 23.09
C LEU A 219 10.68 6.37 24.48
N GLY A 220 10.37 5.27 25.17
CA GLY A 220 10.98 4.97 26.48
C GLY A 220 12.40 4.42 26.42
N LYS A 221 12.86 4.00 25.24
CA LYS A 221 14.17 3.37 25.03
C LYS A 221 15.21 4.28 24.39
N HIS A 222 14.78 5.42 23.89
CA HIS A 222 15.60 6.37 23.14
C HIS A 222 15.49 7.76 23.74
N TYR A 223 16.58 8.51 23.73
CA TYR A 223 16.59 9.91 24.13
C TYR A 223 15.84 10.77 23.12
N VAL A 224 15.22 11.87 23.57
CA VAL A 224 14.32 12.70 22.73
C VAL A 224 15.01 13.20 21.46
N GLU A 225 16.27 13.62 21.56
CA GLU A 225 17.05 14.07 20.39
C GLU A 225 17.48 12.93 19.45
N ASP A 226 17.18 11.67 19.80
CA ASP A 226 17.38 10.50 18.95
C ASP A 226 16.04 10.01 18.36
N TRP A 227 14.93 10.69 18.63
CA TRP A 227 13.61 10.27 18.12
C TRP A 227 13.38 10.64 16.66
N SER A 228 14.07 11.66 16.15
CA SER A 228 13.89 12.22 14.81
C SER A 228 15.24 12.39 14.13
N ASP A 229 15.25 12.28 12.80
CA ASP A 229 16.38 12.71 11.98
C ASP A 229 16.41 14.25 11.86
N GLU A 230 15.27 14.89 12.11
CA GLU A 230 15.04 16.34 12.04
C GLU A 230 14.89 16.94 13.45
N VAL A 231 15.93 16.76 14.28
CA VAL A 231 15.90 17.09 15.72
C VAL A 231 15.46 18.53 15.99
N VAL A 232 15.96 19.50 15.22
CA VAL A 232 15.61 20.92 15.43
C VAL A 232 14.11 21.15 15.27
N PHE A 233 13.49 20.53 14.27
CA PHE A 233 12.04 20.62 14.05
C PHE A 233 11.25 19.91 15.13
N LEU A 234 11.68 18.72 15.57
CA LEU A 234 11.06 18.01 16.69
C LEU A 234 11.06 18.87 17.96
N MET A 235 12.21 19.47 18.29
CA MET A 235 12.34 20.27 19.52
C MET A 235 11.53 21.56 19.45
N ALA A 236 11.52 22.24 18.31
CA ALA A 236 10.69 23.42 18.09
C ALA A 236 9.20 23.06 18.18
N TYR A 237 8.78 21.96 17.55
CA TYR A 237 7.40 21.48 17.61
C TYR A 237 6.95 21.20 19.05
N LEU A 238 7.73 20.41 19.79
CA LEU A 238 7.43 20.08 21.19
C LEU A 238 7.40 21.31 22.11
N ALA A 239 8.21 22.34 21.82
CA ALA A 239 8.18 23.59 22.58
C ALA A 239 6.91 24.44 22.33
N HIS A 240 6.20 24.19 21.22
CA HIS A 240 4.95 24.87 20.86
C HIS A 240 3.69 24.02 21.11
N CYS A 241 3.84 22.76 21.53
CA CYS A 241 2.72 21.97 22.02
C CYS A 241 2.15 22.58 23.32
N GLN A 242 0.82 22.50 23.46
CA GLN A 242 0.08 22.90 24.65
C GLN A 242 0.09 21.80 25.71
N SER A 243 0.00 20.53 25.31
CA SER A 243 -0.13 19.39 26.24
C SER A 243 1.18 18.64 26.48
N LEU A 244 1.99 18.46 25.43
CA LEU A 244 3.28 17.77 25.48
C LEU A 244 4.36 18.74 25.97
N THR A 245 4.88 18.54 27.17
CA THR A 245 5.81 19.50 27.79
C THR A 245 7.24 19.02 27.68
N LEU A 246 8.09 19.76 26.97
CA LEU A 246 9.52 19.50 26.91
C LEU A 246 10.23 20.18 28.09
N THR A 247 10.75 19.38 29.02
CA THR A 247 11.58 19.87 30.12
C THR A 247 13.05 19.64 29.83
N HIS A 248 13.92 20.38 30.52
CA HIS A 248 15.36 20.22 30.37
C HIS A 248 16.13 20.44 31.68
N GLU A 249 17.23 19.70 31.81
CA GLU A 249 18.20 19.84 32.89
C GLU A 249 19.54 20.28 32.27
N VAL A 250 20.15 21.34 32.81
CA VAL A 250 21.49 21.77 32.36
C VAL A 250 22.54 20.85 32.97
N VAL A 251 23.46 20.38 32.14
CA VAL A 251 24.60 19.57 32.60
C VAL A 251 25.56 20.43 33.40
N THR A 252 25.84 20.00 34.61
CA THR A 252 26.78 20.60 35.57
C THR A 252 27.80 19.54 36.00
N PRO A 253 28.94 19.93 36.59
CA PRO A 253 29.91 18.96 37.12
C PRO A 253 29.31 17.98 38.14
N VAL A 254 28.26 18.40 38.85
CA VAL A 254 27.57 17.59 39.88
C VAL A 254 26.69 16.51 39.26
N ASN A 255 25.93 16.82 38.20
CA ASN A 255 24.95 15.88 37.62
C ASN A 255 25.45 15.15 36.35
N GLN A 256 26.62 15.50 35.81
CA GLN A 256 27.13 14.96 34.55
C GLN A 256 27.17 13.42 34.54
N LYS A 257 27.68 12.78 35.59
CA LYS A 257 27.72 11.31 35.68
C LYS A 257 26.31 10.69 35.65
N THR A 258 25.36 11.33 36.33
CA THR A 258 23.96 10.89 36.37
C THR A 258 23.31 11.02 34.99
N ILE A 259 23.48 12.15 34.31
CA ILE A 259 22.95 12.38 32.96
C ILE A 259 23.53 11.38 31.96
N GLN A 260 24.84 11.14 32.02
CA GLN A 260 25.50 10.13 31.17
C GLN A 260 24.96 8.72 31.43
N SER A 261 24.64 8.38 32.69
CA SER A 261 23.97 7.13 33.02
C SER A 261 22.55 7.05 32.45
N LYS A 262 21.76 8.15 32.53
CA LYS A 262 20.42 8.24 31.92
C LYS A 262 20.49 8.02 30.40
N LEU A 263 21.41 8.69 29.70
CA LEU A 263 21.62 8.54 28.26
C LEU A 263 21.97 7.10 27.86
N ARG A 264 22.84 6.43 28.61
CA ARG A 264 23.17 5.02 28.38
C ARG A 264 21.96 4.10 28.54
N LYS A 265 21.11 4.34 29.56
CA LYS A 265 19.85 3.59 29.73
C LYS A 265 18.89 3.79 28.55
N LEU A 266 18.86 5.01 28.01
CA LEU A 266 18.11 5.39 26.80
C LEU A 266 18.85 5.05 25.50
N LYS A 267 19.86 4.16 25.53
CA LYS A 267 20.61 3.71 24.35
C LYS A 267 21.08 4.85 23.44
N SER A 268 21.33 6.03 24.01
CA SER A 268 21.79 7.19 23.28
C SER A 268 23.31 7.16 23.17
N ASN A 269 23.81 7.49 21.99
CA ASN A 269 25.25 7.67 21.75
C ASN A 269 25.70 9.12 21.99
N ARG A 270 24.78 10.01 22.38
CA ARG A 270 25.12 11.41 22.64
C ARG A 270 25.97 11.54 23.89
N PHE A 271 26.94 12.44 23.85
CA PHE A 271 27.74 12.81 24.99
C PHE A 271 27.50 14.29 25.32
N LEU A 272 26.77 14.54 26.41
CA LEU A 272 26.49 15.90 26.86
C LEU A 272 27.58 16.39 27.83
N THR A 273 28.16 17.55 27.52
CA THR A 273 29.17 18.25 28.33
C THR A 273 28.53 19.34 29.18
N GLU A 274 29.29 19.91 30.13
CA GLU A 274 28.86 21.04 30.94
C GLU A 274 28.26 22.18 30.09
N GLY A 275 27.15 22.75 30.56
CA GLY A 275 26.39 23.78 29.86
C GLY A 275 25.38 23.27 28.82
N MET A 276 25.47 22.01 28.37
CA MET A 276 24.48 21.43 27.46
C MET A 276 23.16 21.11 28.18
N LYS A 277 22.08 20.95 27.41
CA LYS A 277 20.74 20.60 27.93
C LYS A 277 20.46 19.12 27.71
N PHE A 278 20.06 18.44 28.78
CA PHE A 278 19.45 17.12 28.72
C PHE A 278 17.93 17.28 28.69
N PHE A 279 17.30 16.91 27.59
CA PHE A 279 15.87 17.10 27.35
C PHE A 279 15.05 15.88 27.74
N GLN A 280 13.89 16.12 28.34
CA GLN A 280 12.93 15.07 28.68
C GLN A 280 11.54 15.51 28.25
N LEU A 281 10.79 14.59 27.64
CA LEU A 281 9.38 14.84 27.37
C LEU A 281 8.56 14.39 28.58
N GLU A 282 7.82 15.32 29.17
CA GLU A 282 6.80 15.04 30.16
C GLU A 282 5.49 14.78 29.44
N TRP A 283 5.00 13.56 29.66
CA TRP A 283 3.78 13.08 29.05
C TRP A 283 2.59 13.40 29.96
N PRO A 284 1.58 14.15 29.48
CA PRO A 284 0.39 14.40 30.26
C PRO A 284 -0.50 13.14 30.30
N ALA A 285 -1.56 13.21 31.10
CA ALA A 285 -2.61 12.21 31.10
C ALA A 285 -3.18 12.02 29.68
N PRO A 286 -3.54 10.80 29.25
CA PRO A 286 -4.01 10.52 27.89
C PRO A 286 -5.12 11.46 27.38
N ALA A 287 -6.08 11.81 28.25
CA ALA A 287 -7.21 12.68 27.90
C ALA A 287 -6.84 14.15 27.60
N ALA A 288 -5.63 14.58 27.96
CA ALA A 288 -5.16 15.95 27.76
C ALA A 288 -4.36 16.14 26.45
N VAL A 289 -3.97 15.05 25.78
CA VAL A 289 -3.24 15.14 24.50
C VAL A 289 -4.23 15.30 23.36
N THR A 290 -4.09 16.36 22.56
CA THR A 290 -4.93 16.54 21.37
C THR A 290 -4.51 15.57 20.26
N PRO A 291 -5.45 15.08 19.44
CA PRO A 291 -5.12 14.25 18.27
C PRO A 291 -4.10 14.91 17.33
N GLU A 292 -4.20 16.23 17.15
CA GLU A 292 -3.35 17.02 16.26
C GLU A 292 -1.91 17.08 16.76
N GLU A 293 -1.71 17.28 18.07
CA GLU A 293 -0.37 17.27 18.67
C GLU A 293 0.30 15.91 18.55
N LEU A 294 -0.48 14.85 18.76
CA LEU A 294 0.05 13.51 18.66
C LEU A 294 0.35 13.12 17.22
N GLN A 295 -0.50 13.52 16.28
CA GLN A 295 -0.26 13.31 14.85
C GLN A 295 1.00 14.04 14.40
N GLY A 296 1.18 15.31 14.76
CA GLY A 296 2.39 16.05 14.39
C GLY A 296 3.66 15.50 15.04
N LEU A 297 3.59 15.04 16.30
CA LEU A 297 4.70 14.30 16.92
C LEU A 297 5.04 13.05 16.10
N ILE A 298 4.04 12.21 15.81
CA ILE A 298 4.22 11.00 15.01
C ILE A 298 4.82 11.33 13.64
N GLU A 299 4.44 12.45 13.04
CA GLU A 299 5.00 12.88 11.76
C GLU A 299 6.50 13.21 11.81
N LEU A 300 7.00 13.62 12.98
CA LEU A 300 8.42 13.94 13.18
C LEU A 300 9.26 12.76 13.67
N LEU A 301 8.67 11.62 14.04
CA LEU A 301 9.42 10.45 14.50
C LEU A 301 10.10 9.72 13.34
N ARG A 302 11.37 9.36 13.53
CA ARG A 302 12.14 8.52 12.59
C ARG A 302 11.57 7.09 12.49
N VAL A 303 10.99 6.58 13.58
CA VAL A 303 10.28 5.30 13.61
C VAL A 303 8.81 5.58 13.88
N LYS A 304 7.95 5.33 12.89
CA LYS A 304 6.51 5.52 13.02
C LYS A 304 5.88 4.40 13.86
N PRO A 305 4.95 4.69 14.78
CA PRO A 305 4.28 3.68 15.61
C PRO A 305 3.31 2.79 14.81
N PHE A 306 2.75 3.33 13.72
CA PHE A 306 1.80 2.67 12.85
C PHE A 306 1.75 3.36 11.48
N GLU A 307 1.07 2.73 10.53
CA GLU A 307 0.78 3.26 9.21
C GLU A 307 -0.73 3.12 8.94
N VAL A 308 -1.39 4.23 8.58
CA VAL A 308 -2.78 4.22 8.11
C VAL A 308 -2.76 4.09 6.59
N ILE A 309 -3.36 3.03 6.08
CA ILE A 309 -3.36 2.71 4.66
C ILE A 309 -4.75 2.99 4.09
N PRO A 310 -4.95 4.10 3.37
CA PRO A 310 -6.23 4.43 2.76
C PRO A 310 -6.52 3.48 1.60
N MET A 311 -7.78 3.08 1.50
CA MET A 311 -8.29 2.23 0.44
C MET A 311 -9.57 2.85 -0.12
N VAL A 312 -9.84 2.60 -1.39
CA VAL A 312 -11.09 3.00 -2.02
C VAL A 312 -11.98 1.77 -2.13
N SER A 313 -13.22 1.87 -1.64
CA SER A 313 -14.23 0.81 -1.76
C SER A 313 -15.24 1.07 -2.87
N GLU A 314 -15.50 2.33 -3.21
CA GLU A 314 -16.47 2.70 -4.24
C GLU A 314 -16.05 3.99 -4.95
N VAL A 315 -16.21 4.02 -6.28
CA VAL A 315 -16.03 5.23 -7.09
C VAL A 315 -17.26 5.41 -7.97
N ASN A 316 -17.85 6.59 -7.95
CA ASN A 316 -19.01 6.97 -8.77
C ASN A 316 -20.19 5.99 -8.68
N GLY A 317 -20.44 5.41 -7.50
CA GLY A 317 -21.49 4.41 -7.29
C GLY A 317 -21.11 2.97 -7.67
N GLN A 318 -19.90 2.76 -8.18
CA GLN A 318 -19.40 1.45 -8.55
C GLN A 318 -18.46 0.90 -7.48
N GLU A 319 -18.80 -0.25 -6.91
CA GLU A 319 -17.96 -0.95 -5.93
C GLU A 319 -16.66 -1.44 -6.58
N ILE A 320 -15.55 -1.23 -5.88
CA ILE A 320 -14.25 -1.79 -6.25
C ILE A 320 -14.15 -3.19 -5.66
N ARG A 321 -14.04 -4.19 -6.53
CA ARG A 321 -13.83 -5.58 -6.10
C ARG A 321 -12.38 -5.80 -5.68
N GLU A 322 -12.18 -6.27 -4.44
CA GLU A 322 -10.88 -6.69 -3.92
C GLU A 322 -10.53 -8.09 -4.39
N TYR A 323 -9.29 -8.28 -4.86
CA TYR A 323 -8.80 -9.61 -5.19
C TYR A 323 -8.69 -10.46 -3.92
N ASN A 324 -9.40 -11.59 -3.89
CA ASN A 324 -9.30 -12.59 -2.83
C ASN A 324 -8.87 -13.92 -3.47
N PRO A 325 -7.59 -14.33 -3.36
CA PRO A 325 -7.13 -15.59 -3.93
C PRO A 325 -7.83 -16.82 -3.31
N GLU A 326 -8.43 -16.67 -2.12
CA GLU A 326 -9.13 -17.75 -1.42
C GLU A 326 -10.61 -17.87 -1.81
N SER A 327 -11.13 -17.05 -2.73
CA SER A 327 -12.47 -17.26 -3.29
C SER A 327 -12.45 -18.32 -4.38
N THR A 328 -12.06 -19.55 -4.03
CA THR A 328 -12.31 -20.76 -4.83
C THR A 328 -13.77 -21.21 -4.78
N THR A 329 -14.69 -20.28 -4.54
CA THR A 329 -16.13 -20.55 -4.48
C THR A 329 -16.83 -19.61 -5.45
N PHE A 330 -16.97 -20.08 -6.68
CA PHE A 330 -18.16 -19.87 -7.48
C PHE A 330 -18.84 -21.21 -7.69
#